data_AF-A0AA37MLA8-F1
#
_entry.id   AF-A0AA37MLA8-F1
#
_cell.length_a   1.000
_cell.length_b   1.000
_cell.length_c   1.000
_cell.angle_alpha   90.00
_cell.angle_beta   90.00
_cell.angle_gamma   90.00
#
_symmetry.space_group_name_H-M   'P 1'
#
loop_
_entity.id
_entity.type
_entity.pdbx_description
1 polymer ?
#
loop_
_entity_poly.entity_id
_entity_poly.type
_entity_poly.pdbx_seq_one_letter_code
_entity_poly.pdbx_strand_id
1 'polypeptide(L)'
;MALCLVFGLETWAQDERNARVVVGMNNLTYTVKKTKTLEKVLDVLLTGEVSKDQSKYQDAVRAAILKGISQSHRMSAIDGQLSAQEAALPGARYVDATVSTLSTTSKTETEYIDKDKKKTRTKTYYKALIGITMQFKSAKTDEILASPTFNVTETDLSWIETEDGAMLKALDRLSYYVNIYCNRWLPLRANVLEGARDKKDKQKEVYIDLGSAEGAYKGLHMGVYTVKTVAGKEAKKQIGKLKIEEVQGDDISLCKVQSGGRDIKSALDNGDTLVIETTD
;
A
#
# COMPACT_ATOMS: atom_id res chain seq x y z
N MET A 1 8.48 34.70 41.10
CA MET A 1 7.75 34.58 39.82
C MET A 1 7.98 33.18 39.29
N ALA A 2 6.96 32.34 39.30
CA ALA A 2 7.03 30.99 38.73
C ALA A 2 6.86 31.10 37.22
N LEU A 3 7.87 30.64 36.47
CA LEU A 3 7.83 30.52 35.03
C LEU A 3 7.07 29.22 34.71
N CYS A 4 5.79 29.34 34.35
CA CYS A 4 5.03 28.22 33.80
C CYS A 4 5.62 27.83 32.44
N LEU A 5 6.44 26.77 32.43
CA LEU A 5 6.74 26.00 31.23
C LEU A 5 5.46 25.23 30.84
N VAL A 6 4.67 25.82 29.96
CA VAL A 6 3.62 25.08 29.25
C VAL A 6 4.36 24.19 28.25
N PHE A 7 4.53 22.92 28.62
CA PHE A 7 4.87 21.88 27.66
C PHE A 7 3.69 21.73 26.71
N GLY A 8 3.74 22.44 25.58
CA GLY A 8 2.92 22.11 24.44
C GLY A 8 3.26 20.68 24.03
N LEU A 9 2.35 19.75 24.29
CA LEU A 9 2.32 18.50 23.55
C LEU A 9 2.27 18.91 22.09
N GLU A 10 3.29 18.60 21.32
CA GLU A 10 3.25 18.73 19.87
C GLU A 10 2.19 17.74 19.36
N THR A 11 0.93 18.17 19.42
CA THR A 11 -0.06 17.77 18.44
C THR A 11 0.64 17.97 17.10
N TRP A 12 0.94 16.88 16.38
CA TRP A 12 1.48 16.88 15.02
C TRP A 12 1.14 18.19 14.35
N ALA A 13 2.13 19.03 14.01
CA ALA A 13 1.89 20.35 13.43
C ALA A 13 0.73 20.22 12.44
N GLN A 14 -0.45 20.75 12.81
CA GLN A 14 -1.72 20.37 12.18
C GLN A 14 -1.68 20.67 10.68
N ASP A 15 -0.82 21.62 10.27
CA ASP A 15 -0.60 22.07 8.91
C ASP A 15 0.10 21.04 7.98
N GLU A 16 0.77 20.00 8.51
CA GLU A 16 1.38 18.92 7.70
C GLU A 16 0.71 17.55 7.89
N ARG A 17 -0.25 17.45 8.81
CA ARG A 17 -0.99 16.22 9.05
C ARG A 17 -1.81 15.88 7.79
N ASN A 18 -1.65 14.65 7.30
CA ASN A 18 -2.33 14.14 6.10
C ASN A 18 -2.10 14.92 4.79
N ALA A 19 -1.15 15.86 4.74
CA ALA A 19 -0.80 16.60 3.53
C ALA A 19 -0.56 15.64 2.35
N ARG A 20 -1.15 15.99 1.18
CA ARG A 20 -0.97 15.23 -0.06
C ARG A 20 0.44 15.41 -0.60
N VAL A 21 1.00 14.33 -1.10
CA VAL A 21 2.35 14.24 -1.65
C VAL A 21 2.25 13.94 -3.15
N VAL A 22 2.82 14.82 -3.95
CA VAL A 22 2.97 14.58 -5.39
C VAL A 22 4.23 13.77 -5.64
N VAL A 23 4.12 12.73 -6.47
CA VAL A 23 5.22 11.83 -6.82
C VAL A 23 5.39 11.79 -8.34
N GLY A 24 6.51 12.31 -8.85
CA GLY A 24 6.87 12.20 -10.27
C GLY A 24 7.60 10.90 -10.54
N MET A 25 7.13 10.09 -11.47
CA MET A 25 7.87 8.90 -11.92
C MET A 25 8.81 9.30 -13.05
N ASN A 26 10.12 9.32 -12.77
CA ASN A 26 11.10 9.75 -13.77
C ASN A 26 11.49 8.57 -14.64
N ASN A 27 12.32 7.68 -14.12
CA ASN A 27 12.91 6.61 -14.91
C ASN A 27 12.34 5.24 -14.55
N LEU A 28 12.15 4.41 -15.58
CA LEU A 28 11.89 2.98 -15.46
C LEU A 28 12.97 2.24 -16.24
N THR A 29 13.86 1.56 -15.52
CA THR A 29 15.00 0.83 -16.11
C THR A 29 14.72 -0.66 -16.10
N TYR A 30 15.15 -1.36 -17.16
CA TYR A 30 15.00 -2.81 -17.27
C TYR A 30 16.36 -3.48 -17.21
N THR A 31 16.57 -4.29 -16.17
CA THR A 31 17.80 -5.08 -15.99
C THR A 31 17.51 -6.56 -16.07
N VAL A 32 16.59 -6.97 -16.95
CA VAL A 32 16.25 -8.38 -17.09
C VAL A 32 17.49 -9.12 -17.61
N LYS A 33 18.01 -10.04 -16.79
CA LYS A 33 19.13 -10.89 -17.20
C LYS A 33 18.64 -11.75 -18.35
N LYS A 34 19.27 -11.64 -19.53
CA LYS A 34 19.10 -12.62 -20.61
C LYS A 34 19.59 -13.97 -20.09
N THR A 35 18.69 -14.81 -19.60
CA THR A 35 19.02 -16.18 -19.15
C THR A 35 19.60 -16.93 -20.34
N LYS A 36 20.81 -17.49 -20.18
CA LYS A 36 21.48 -18.25 -21.23
C LYS A 36 20.62 -19.45 -21.61
N THR A 37 20.54 -19.73 -22.90
CA THR A 37 19.66 -20.74 -23.53
C THR A 37 19.76 -22.14 -22.89
N LEU A 38 20.89 -22.48 -22.25
CA LEU A 38 21.11 -23.77 -21.58
C LEU A 38 20.30 -23.97 -20.28
N GLU A 39 20.08 -22.93 -19.48
CA GLU A 39 19.33 -23.05 -18.22
C GLU A 39 17.84 -23.31 -18.50
N LYS A 40 17.29 -22.66 -19.55
CA LYS A 40 15.92 -22.92 -20.02
C LYS A 40 15.70 -24.36 -20.47
N VAL A 41 16.71 -25.01 -21.05
CA VAL A 41 16.58 -26.42 -21.48
C VAL A 41 16.54 -27.34 -20.26
N LEU A 42 17.31 -27.05 -19.22
CA LEU A 42 17.37 -27.88 -18.02
C LEU A 42 16.09 -27.79 -17.18
N ASP A 43 15.54 -26.60 -16.98
CA ASP A 43 14.28 -26.42 -16.23
C ASP A 43 13.08 -27.07 -16.93
N VAL A 44 13.00 -26.96 -18.26
CA VAL A 44 11.97 -27.64 -19.07
C VAL A 44 12.06 -29.16 -18.94
N LEU A 45 13.28 -29.72 -18.91
CA LEU A 45 13.51 -31.15 -18.74
C LEU A 45 13.20 -31.67 -17.33
N LEU A 46 13.34 -30.83 -16.30
CA LEU A 46 13.13 -31.21 -14.91
C LEU A 46 11.69 -30.97 -14.41
N THR A 47 11.04 -29.90 -14.86
CA THR A 47 9.73 -29.45 -14.35
C THR A 47 8.62 -29.47 -15.40
N GLY A 48 8.97 -29.51 -16.69
CA GLY A 48 8.01 -29.29 -17.78
C GLY A 48 7.59 -27.83 -17.95
N GLU A 49 8.17 -26.91 -17.18
CA GLU A 49 7.80 -25.49 -17.20
C GLU A 49 8.70 -24.66 -18.12
N VAL A 50 8.10 -23.77 -18.91
CA VAL A 50 8.82 -22.87 -19.82
C VAL A 50 8.70 -21.45 -19.32
N SER A 51 9.84 -20.78 -19.10
CA SER A 51 9.90 -19.36 -18.75
C SER A 51 10.17 -18.46 -19.97
N LYS A 52 9.31 -17.45 -20.17
CA LYS A 52 9.38 -16.49 -21.28
C LYS A 52 9.46 -15.05 -20.79
N ASP A 53 10.37 -14.27 -21.40
CA ASP A 53 10.51 -12.83 -21.16
C ASP A 53 9.31 -12.05 -21.70
N GLN A 54 8.87 -11.04 -20.96
CA GLN A 54 7.68 -10.25 -21.24
C GLN A 54 7.97 -8.75 -21.34
N SER A 55 9.13 -8.38 -21.88
CA SER A 55 9.54 -6.98 -22.12
C SER A 55 8.60 -6.19 -23.06
N LYS A 56 7.52 -6.78 -23.58
CA LYS A 56 6.42 -6.03 -24.24
C LYS A 56 5.51 -5.29 -23.25
N TYR A 57 5.54 -5.64 -21.96
CA TYR A 57 4.68 -5.04 -20.91
C TYR A 57 5.35 -3.91 -20.14
N GLN A 58 6.41 -3.31 -20.67
CA GLN A 58 7.18 -2.30 -19.95
C GLN A 58 6.32 -1.10 -19.54
N ASP A 59 5.57 -0.54 -20.48
CA ASP A 59 4.64 0.57 -20.22
C ASP A 59 3.52 0.17 -19.25
N ALA A 60 3.10 -1.09 -19.29
CA ALA A 60 2.09 -1.61 -18.38
C ALA A 60 2.61 -1.71 -16.94
N VAL A 61 3.89 -2.05 -16.74
CA VAL A 61 4.55 -2.01 -15.42
C VAL A 61 4.61 -0.58 -14.91
N ARG A 62 4.95 0.39 -15.77
CA ARG A 62 4.93 1.82 -15.43
C ARG A 62 3.54 2.25 -14.96
N ALA A 63 2.51 1.92 -15.75
CA ALA A 63 1.13 2.23 -15.42
C ALA A 63 0.67 1.57 -14.11
N ALA A 64 1.09 0.33 -13.83
CA ALA A 64 0.79 -0.37 -12.59
C ALA A 64 1.41 0.32 -11.35
N ILE A 65 2.66 0.77 -11.46
CA ILE A 65 3.33 1.53 -10.39
C ILE A 65 2.59 2.85 -10.13
N LEU A 66 2.33 3.63 -11.20
CA LEU A 66 1.59 4.89 -11.11
C LEU A 66 0.19 4.70 -10.51
N LYS A 67 -0.53 3.65 -10.93
CA LYS A 67 -1.82 3.26 -10.37
C LYS A 67 -1.72 2.97 -8.87
N GLY A 68 -0.74 2.18 -8.44
CA GLY A 68 -0.56 1.84 -7.03
C GLY A 68 -0.29 3.08 -6.15
N ILE A 69 0.57 3.98 -6.61
CA ILE A 69 0.86 5.25 -5.91
C ILE A 69 -0.39 6.13 -5.85
N SER A 70 -1.07 6.36 -6.98
CA SER A 70 -2.25 7.24 -7.05
C SER A 70 -3.48 6.70 -6.32
N GLN A 71 -3.53 5.40 -6.02
CA GLN A 71 -4.58 4.80 -5.20
C GLN A 71 -4.31 4.93 -3.69
N SER A 72 -3.13 5.42 -3.29
CA SER A 72 -2.83 5.63 -1.87
C SER A 72 -3.55 6.87 -1.36
N HIS A 73 -3.83 6.92 -0.05
CA HIS A 73 -4.61 8.01 0.55
C HIS A 73 -3.96 9.37 0.38
N ARG A 74 -2.62 9.40 0.45
CA ARG A 74 -1.83 10.62 0.56
C ARG A 74 -0.96 10.92 -0.64
N MET A 75 -0.91 10.06 -1.66
CA MET A 75 -0.06 10.32 -2.83
C MET A 75 -0.85 10.42 -4.12
N SER A 76 -0.38 11.30 -5.00
CA SER A 76 -0.79 11.37 -6.39
C SER A 76 0.43 11.20 -7.29
N ALA A 77 0.35 10.31 -8.27
CA ALA A 77 1.44 10.08 -9.20
C ALA A 77 1.29 10.94 -10.47
N ILE A 78 2.41 11.45 -10.94
CA ILE A 78 2.56 12.09 -12.25
C ILE A 78 3.46 11.22 -13.10
N ASP A 79 3.02 10.94 -14.31
CA ASP A 79 3.84 10.22 -15.29
C ASP A 79 4.86 11.19 -15.90
N GLY A 80 6.09 11.15 -15.37
CA GLY A 80 7.20 11.99 -15.82
C GLY A 80 7.71 12.94 -14.75
N GLN A 81 8.44 13.95 -15.22
CA GLN A 81 9.06 14.96 -14.37
C GLN A 81 8.01 15.88 -13.74
N LEU A 82 8.26 16.25 -12.49
CA LEU A 82 7.51 17.32 -11.82
C LEU A 82 7.87 18.68 -12.42
N SER A 83 6.88 19.54 -12.59
CA SER A 83 7.11 20.97 -12.81
C SER A 83 7.81 21.63 -11.61
N ALA A 84 8.38 22.82 -11.82
CA ALA A 84 9.04 23.56 -10.74
C ALA A 84 8.07 23.86 -9.57
N GLN A 85 6.80 24.11 -9.87
CA GLN A 85 5.76 24.35 -8.87
C GLN A 85 5.44 23.07 -8.08
N GLU A 86 5.31 21.93 -8.75
CA GLU A 86 5.04 20.64 -8.10
C GLU A 86 6.22 20.16 -7.25
N ALA A 87 7.45 20.33 -7.75
CA ALA A 87 8.66 19.98 -7.02
C ALA A 87 8.88 20.85 -5.76
N ALA A 88 8.30 22.05 -5.73
CA ALA A 88 8.34 22.95 -4.59
C ALA A 88 7.28 22.62 -3.51
N LEU A 89 6.30 21.75 -3.80
CA LEU A 89 5.28 21.38 -2.83
C LEU A 89 5.89 20.62 -1.63
N PRO A 90 5.37 20.83 -0.41
CA PRO A 90 5.84 20.11 0.77
C PRO A 90 5.78 18.59 0.57
N GLY A 91 6.92 17.95 0.82
CA GLY A 91 7.04 16.49 0.73
C GLY A 91 7.05 15.90 -0.68
N ALA A 92 7.05 16.72 -1.75
CA ALA A 92 7.13 16.28 -3.14
C ALA A 92 8.31 15.33 -3.39
N ARG A 93 8.10 14.32 -4.24
CA ARG A 93 9.06 13.21 -4.44
C ARG A 93 9.24 12.85 -5.90
N TYR A 94 10.40 12.30 -6.20
CA TYR A 94 10.60 11.52 -7.40
C TYR A 94 10.62 10.03 -7.07
N VAL A 95 10.24 9.21 -8.04
CA VAL A 95 10.46 7.77 -7.98
C VAL A 95 11.12 7.27 -9.26
N ASP A 96 12.22 6.57 -9.06
CA ASP A 96 12.86 5.76 -10.10
C ASP A 96 12.59 4.29 -9.80
N ALA A 97 12.37 3.48 -10.83
CA ALA A 97 12.14 2.05 -10.67
C ALA A 97 13.05 1.23 -11.59
N THR A 98 13.48 0.08 -11.09
CA THR A 98 14.22 -0.92 -11.86
C THR A 98 13.44 -2.22 -11.87
N VAL A 99 13.16 -2.74 -13.06
CA VAL A 99 12.51 -4.04 -13.25
C VAL A 99 13.59 -5.11 -13.35
N SER A 100 13.61 -6.00 -12.36
CA SER A 100 14.55 -7.12 -12.27
C SER A 100 13.99 -8.38 -12.94
N THR A 101 12.68 -8.60 -12.88
CA THR A 101 11.99 -9.75 -13.46
C THR A 101 10.70 -9.32 -14.13
N LEU A 102 10.46 -9.78 -15.35
CA LEU A 102 9.21 -9.61 -16.08
C LEU A 102 9.02 -10.82 -17.01
N SER A 103 8.36 -11.85 -16.52
CA SER A 103 8.28 -13.13 -17.23
C SER A 103 6.98 -13.88 -16.97
N THR A 104 6.73 -14.89 -17.81
CA THR A 104 5.68 -15.89 -17.59
C THR A 104 6.27 -17.28 -17.50
N THR A 105 5.74 -18.09 -16.60
CA THR A 105 5.94 -19.54 -16.53
C THR A 105 4.70 -20.21 -17.11
N SER A 106 4.88 -21.24 -17.95
CA SER A 106 3.75 -22.01 -18.49
C SER A 106 3.84 -23.49 -18.13
N LYS A 107 2.68 -24.13 -17.91
CA LYS A 107 2.54 -25.58 -17.82
C LYS A 107 1.48 -26.09 -18.79
N THR A 108 1.63 -27.33 -19.25
CA THR A 108 0.68 -27.98 -20.15
C THR A 108 0.06 -29.20 -19.49
N GLU A 109 -1.26 -29.31 -19.53
CA GLU A 109 -2.01 -30.42 -18.97
C GLU A 109 -2.89 -31.05 -20.06
N THR A 110 -2.94 -32.38 -20.09
CA THR A 110 -3.80 -33.14 -20.99
C THR A 110 -5.02 -33.64 -20.23
N GLU A 111 -6.19 -33.14 -20.60
CA GLU A 111 -7.48 -33.54 -20.03
C GLU A 111 -8.19 -34.51 -20.97
N TYR A 112 -8.84 -35.56 -20.44
CA TYR A 112 -9.75 -36.39 -21.22
C TYR A 112 -11.10 -35.69 -21.35
N ILE A 113 -11.50 -35.37 -22.58
CA ILE A 113 -12.86 -34.88 -22.90
C ILE A 113 -13.85 -36.05 -22.88
N ASP A 114 -13.41 -37.20 -23.35
CA ASP A 114 -14.17 -38.45 -23.39
C ASP A 114 -13.19 -39.60 -23.14
N LYS A 115 -13.30 -40.24 -21.96
CA LYS A 115 -12.41 -41.33 -21.56
C LYS A 115 -12.62 -42.58 -22.41
N ASP A 116 -13.85 -42.83 -22.87
CA ASP A 116 -14.22 -44.03 -23.62
C ASP A 116 -13.74 -43.92 -25.08
N LYS A 117 -13.77 -42.71 -25.65
CA LYS A 117 -13.25 -42.44 -27.01
C LYS A 117 -11.77 -42.03 -27.03
N LYS A 118 -11.09 -42.06 -25.89
CA LYS A 118 -9.71 -41.55 -25.72
C LYS A 118 -9.50 -40.15 -26.30
N LYS A 119 -10.54 -39.31 -26.29
CA LYS A 119 -10.47 -37.96 -26.84
C LYS A 119 -9.87 -37.05 -25.78
N THR A 120 -8.67 -36.55 -26.02
CA THR A 120 -7.98 -35.62 -25.12
C THR A 120 -8.01 -34.19 -25.66
N ARG A 121 -7.91 -33.23 -24.74
CA ARG A 121 -7.60 -31.84 -25.03
C ARG A 121 -6.39 -31.45 -24.22
N THR A 122 -5.43 -30.86 -24.91
CA THR A 122 -4.28 -30.24 -24.27
C THR A 122 -4.61 -28.79 -23.97
N LYS A 123 -4.43 -28.38 -22.72
CA LYS A 123 -4.52 -26.99 -22.28
C LYS A 123 -3.18 -26.51 -21.78
N THR A 124 -2.86 -25.26 -22.06
CA THR A 124 -1.68 -24.59 -21.52
C THR A 124 -2.15 -23.50 -20.58
N TYR A 125 -1.51 -23.43 -19.42
CA TYR A 125 -1.77 -22.42 -18.41
C TYR A 125 -0.51 -21.63 -18.13
N TYR A 126 -0.68 -20.38 -17.70
CA TYR A 126 0.37 -19.41 -17.48
C TYR A 126 0.27 -18.80 -16.07
N LYS A 127 1.43 -18.45 -15.51
CA LYS A 127 1.60 -17.56 -14.37
C LYS A 127 2.60 -16.49 -14.73
N ALA A 128 2.44 -15.30 -14.18
CA ALA A 128 3.34 -14.17 -14.44
C ALA A 128 4.12 -13.81 -13.17
N LEU A 129 5.37 -13.41 -13.38
CA LEU A 129 6.33 -13.03 -12.35
C LEU A 129 6.80 -11.60 -12.63
N ILE A 130 6.69 -10.73 -11.63
CA ILE A 130 7.15 -9.34 -11.74
C ILE A 130 7.99 -9.00 -10.52
N GLY A 131 9.24 -8.60 -10.75
CA GLY A 131 10.16 -8.13 -9.73
C GLY A 131 10.56 -6.69 -10.04
N ILE A 132 10.35 -5.78 -9.10
CA ILE A 132 10.79 -4.39 -9.21
C ILE A 132 11.45 -3.90 -7.92
N THR A 133 12.36 -2.96 -8.05
CA THR A 133 12.87 -2.13 -6.94
C THR A 133 12.56 -0.68 -7.27
N MET A 134 11.94 0.03 -6.34
CA MET A 134 11.64 1.47 -6.46
C MET A 134 12.58 2.24 -5.54
N GLN A 135 12.97 3.45 -5.94
CA GLN A 135 13.74 4.39 -5.13
C GLN A 135 12.99 5.72 -5.08
N PHE A 136 12.46 6.04 -3.90
CA PHE A 136 11.83 7.32 -3.64
C PHE A 136 12.88 8.33 -3.19
N LYS A 137 12.88 9.51 -3.82
CA LYS A 137 13.79 10.61 -3.51
C LYS A 137 13.03 11.87 -3.18
N SER A 138 13.58 12.69 -2.30
CA SER A 138 13.09 14.03 -2.03
C SER A 138 13.24 14.91 -3.28
N ALA A 139 12.16 15.55 -3.74
CA ALA A 139 12.27 16.48 -4.89
C ALA A 139 13.09 17.73 -4.57
N LYS A 140 13.23 18.07 -3.28
CA LYS A 140 13.97 19.24 -2.79
C LYS A 140 15.46 18.97 -2.61
N THR A 141 15.85 17.77 -2.15
CA THR A 141 17.22 17.47 -1.73
C THR A 141 17.88 16.35 -2.54
N ASP A 142 17.12 15.63 -3.38
CA ASP A 142 17.53 14.43 -4.12
C ASP A 142 17.99 13.25 -3.23
N GLU A 143 17.81 13.36 -1.91
CA GLU A 143 18.13 12.29 -0.96
C GLU A 143 17.16 11.12 -1.11
N ILE A 144 17.70 9.89 -1.07
CA ILE A 144 16.91 8.66 -1.07
C ILE A 144 16.16 8.55 0.26
N LEU A 145 14.84 8.63 0.19
CA LEU A 145 13.94 8.51 1.34
C LEU A 145 13.57 7.05 1.62
N ALA A 146 13.45 6.23 0.58
CA ALA A 146 13.11 4.81 0.68
C ALA A 146 13.48 4.03 -0.59
N SER A 147 13.75 2.73 -0.44
CA SER A 147 14.06 1.84 -1.56
C SER A 147 13.37 0.47 -1.47
N PRO A 148 12.03 0.38 -1.55
CA PRO A 148 11.31 -0.89 -1.46
C PRO A 148 11.50 -1.78 -2.69
N THR A 149 11.44 -3.10 -2.47
CA THR A 149 11.43 -4.13 -3.52
C THR A 149 10.11 -4.90 -3.46
N PHE A 150 9.51 -5.13 -4.61
CA PHE A 150 8.25 -5.85 -4.77
C PHE A 150 8.44 -7.04 -5.69
N ASN A 151 7.93 -8.20 -5.28
CA ASN A 151 7.95 -9.42 -6.07
C ASN A 151 6.54 -10.00 -6.11
N VAL A 152 5.96 -10.07 -7.31
CA VAL A 152 4.79 -10.88 -7.60
C VAL A 152 5.30 -12.24 -8.03
N THR A 153 5.05 -13.24 -7.17
CA THR A 153 5.58 -14.59 -7.27
C THR A 153 4.48 -15.60 -7.62
N GLU A 154 4.85 -16.85 -7.87
CA GLU A 154 3.90 -17.89 -8.25
C GLU A 154 2.84 -18.20 -7.18
N THR A 155 3.14 -17.97 -5.91
CA THR A 155 2.20 -18.17 -4.80
C THR A 155 1.15 -17.08 -4.72
N ASP A 156 1.38 -15.93 -5.38
CA ASP A 156 0.47 -14.79 -5.35
C ASP A 156 -0.67 -14.93 -6.36
N LEU A 157 -0.55 -15.85 -7.33
CA LEU A 157 -1.42 -15.92 -8.51
C LEU A 157 -1.86 -17.35 -8.84
N SER A 158 -3.09 -17.47 -9.34
CA SER A 158 -3.62 -18.70 -9.93
C SER A 158 -3.11 -18.89 -11.37
N TRP A 159 -3.09 -20.14 -11.84
CA TRP A 159 -2.83 -20.49 -13.23
C TRP A 159 -3.97 -19.99 -14.14
N ILE A 160 -3.63 -19.36 -15.28
CA ILE A 160 -4.59 -18.74 -16.22
C ILE A 160 -4.38 -19.30 -17.62
N GLU A 161 -5.45 -19.52 -18.39
CA GLU A 161 -5.38 -20.13 -19.74
C GLU A 161 -4.69 -19.24 -20.79
N THR A 162 -4.46 -17.95 -20.52
CA THR A 162 -3.81 -17.03 -21.45
C THR A 162 -2.60 -16.33 -20.82
N GLU A 163 -1.56 -16.16 -21.62
CA GLU A 163 -0.33 -15.46 -21.23
C GLU A 163 -0.62 -14.00 -20.85
N ASP A 164 -1.40 -13.31 -21.68
CA ASP A 164 -1.80 -11.92 -21.43
C ASP A 164 -2.68 -11.79 -20.18
N GLY A 165 -3.56 -12.75 -19.92
CA GLY A 165 -4.39 -12.77 -18.70
C GLY A 165 -3.56 -12.93 -17.44
N ALA A 166 -2.54 -13.81 -17.46
CA ALA A 166 -1.59 -13.95 -16.36
C ALA A 166 -0.82 -12.65 -16.08
N MET A 167 -0.33 -11.99 -17.14
CA MET A 167 0.39 -10.72 -17.02
C MET A 167 -0.48 -9.61 -16.43
N LEU A 168 -1.72 -9.45 -16.89
CA LEU A 168 -2.64 -8.45 -16.33
C LEU A 168 -2.92 -8.66 -14.84
N LYS A 169 -3.10 -9.92 -14.41
CA LYS A 169 -3.28 -10.23 -12.99
C LYS A 169 -2.04 -9.93 -12.15
N ALA A 170 -0.85 -10.19 -12.68
CA ALA A 170 0.39 -9.82 -12.00
C ALA A 170 0.55 -8.29 -11.88
N LEU A 171 0.20 -7.53 -12.92
CA LEU A 171 0.24 -6.06 -12.90
C LEU A 171 -0.75 -5.45 -11.91
N ASP A 172 -1.96 -6.01 -11.81
CA ASP A 172 -2.93 -5.61 -10.77
C ASP A 172 -2.39 -5.92 -9.37
N ARG A 173 -1.77 -7.07 -9.18
CA ARG A 173 -1.15 -7.45 -7.90
C ARG A 173 0.03 -6.54 -7.54
N LEU A 174 0.85 -6.16 -8.52
CA LEU A 174 1.93 -5.19 -8.33
C LEU A 174 1.37 -3.84 -7.86
N SER A 175 0.35 -3.32 -8.56
CA SER A 175 -0.31 -2.05 -8.20
C SER A 175 -0.78 -2.09 -6.74
N TYR A 176 -1.38 -3.20 -6.33
CA TYR A 176 -1.83 -3.42 -4.95
C TYR A 176 -0.68 -3.42 -3.93
N TYR A 177 0.45 -4.08 -4.22
CA TYR A 177 1.61 -4.05 -3.32
C TYR A 177 2.23 -2.67 -3.16
N VAL A 178 2.34 -1.93 -4.27
CA VAL A 178 2.82 -0.54 -4.24
C VAL A 178 1.87 0.33 -3.42
N ASN A 179 0.56 0.16 -3.60
CA ASN A 179 -0.47 0.88 -2.85
C ASN A 179 -0.36 0.67 -1.33
N ILE A 180 -0.33 -0.60 -0.89
CA ILE A 180 -0.18 -0.93 0.54
C ILE A 180 1.09 -0.32 1.11
N TYR A 181 2.21 -0.42 0.38
CA TYR A 181 3.46 0.16 0.84
C TYR A 181 3.35 1.68 1.04
N CYS A 182 2.75 2.39 0.09
CA CYS A 182 2.57 3.84 0.17
C CYS A 182 1.67 4.23 1.35
N ASN A 183 0.56 3.51 1.57
CA ASN A 183 -0.34 3.76 2.71
C ASN A 183 0.31 3.47 4.07
N ARG A 184 1.15 2.43 4.16
CA ARG A 184 1.92 2.16 5.39
C ARG A 184 3.03 3.16 5.63
N TRP A 185 3.64 3.68 4.56
CA TRP A 185 4.71 4.66 4.67
C TRP A 185 4.17 6.04 5.04
N LEU A 186 3.03 6.43 4.48
CA LEU A 186 2.31 7.66 4.78
C LEU A 186 0.84 7.37 5.12
N PRO A 187 0.56 6.87 6.34
CA PRO A 187 -0.81 6.63 6.77
C PRO A 187 -1.57 7.96 6.93
N LEU A 188 -2.90 7.89 6.82
CA LEU A 188 -3.76 8.95 7.36
C LEU A 188 -3.72 8.87 8.87
N ARG A 189 -3.69 10.03 9.51
CA ARG A 189 -3.62 10.21 10.96
C ARG A 189 -4.78 11.04 11.46
N ALA A 190 -5.32 10.67 12.61
CA ALA A 190 -6.37 11.42 13.27
C ALA A 190 -6.21 11.28 14.79
N ASN A 191 -7.08 11.95 15.52
CA ASN A 191 -7.27 11.84 16.96
C ASN A 191 -8.74 11.48 17.22
N VAL A 192 -8.98 10.80 18.34
CA VAL A 192 -10.34 10.70 18.88
C VAL A 192 -10.69 12.05 19.50
N LEU A 193 -11.79 12.65 19.05
CA LEU A 193 -12.35 13.87 19.62
C LEU A 193 -13.09 13.55 20.91
N GLU A 194 -14.09 12.67 20.83
CA GLU A 194 -14.90 12.24 21.98
C GLU A 194 -15.63 10.91 21.72
N GLY A 195 -16.19 10.34 22.78
CA GLY A 195 -17.06 9.18 22.69
C GLY A 195 -18.47 9.54 22.23
N ALA A 196 -18.96 8.94 21.15
CA ALA A 196 -20.31 9.17 20.62
C ALA A 196 -21.35 8.23 21.24
N ARG A 197 -20.97 6.98 21.48
CA ARG A 197 -21.85 5.96 22.10
C ARG A 197 -21.05 4.95 22.89
N ASP A 198 -21.53 4.65 24.09
CA ASP A 198 -21.01 3.56 24.90
C ASP A 198 -22.10 2.54 25.26
N LYS A 199 -21.67 1.40 25.81
CA LYS A 199 -22.54 0.37 26.36
C LYS A 199 -21.81 -0.32 27.51
N LYS A 200 -22.29 -0.09 28.74
CA LYS A 200 -21.66 -0.57 29.98
C LYS A 200 -20.20 -0.07 30.06
N ASP A 201 -19.26 -1.00 30.17
CA ASP A 201 -17.83 -0.80 30.30
C ASP A 201 -17.11 -0.69 28.93
N LYS A 202 -17.84 -0.43 27.83
CA LYS A 202 -17.26 -0.45 26.47
C LYS A 202 -17.69 0.75 25.63
N GLN A 203 -16.72 1.42 25.02
CA GLN A 203 -16.94 2.37 23.93
C GLN A 203 -17.41 1.62 22.68
N LYS A 204 -18.42 2.16 21.99
CA LYS A 204 -19.00 1.59 20.78
C LYS A 204 -18.79 2.46 19.55
N GLU A 205 -18.93 3.77 19.70
CA GLU A 205 -18.72 4.74 18.63
C GLU A 205 -17.93 5.94 19.15
N VAL A 206 -17.12 6.55 18.30
CA VAL A 206 -16.31 7.75 18.62
C VAL A 206 -16.33 8.72 17.45
N TYR A 207 -16.19 10.01 17.74
CA TYR A 207 -15.91 11.03 16.73
C TYR A 207 -14.39 11.20 16.57
N ILE A 208 -13.94 11.44 15.35
CA ILE A 208 -12.53 11.65 15.02
C ILE A 208 -12.37 12.90 14.15
N ASP A 209 -11.21 13.54 14.25
CA ASP A 209 -10.86 14.76 13.48
C ASP A 209 -10.28 14.43 12.10
N LEU A 210 -10.97 13.56 11.35
CA LEU A 210 -10.66 13.19 9.97
C LEU A 210 -11.93 13.19 9.15
N GLY A 211 -11.98 14.01 8.10
CA GLY A 211 -13.14 14.10 7.21
C GLY A 211 -12.79 14.00 5.73
N SER A 212 -13.74 14.41 4.89
CA SER A 212 -13.65 14.19 3.44
C SER A 212 -12.46 14.91 2.79
N ALA A 213 -12.05 16.06 3.33
CA ALA A 213 -10.93 16.85 2.80
C ALA A 213 -9.59 16.13 2.94
N GLU A 214 -9.44 15.30 3.97
CA GLU A 214 -8.24 14.50 4.25
C GLU A 214 -8.33 13.08 3.68
N GLY A 215 -9.38 12.77 2.91
CA GLY A 215 -9.55 11.46 2.26
C GLY A 215 -10.29 10.41 3.09
N ALA A 216 -11.01 10.81 4.14
CA ALA A 216 -11.89 9.89 4.86
C ALA A 216 -12.99 9.36 3.93
N TYR A 217 -13.30 8.06 4.05
CA TYR A 217 -14.45 7.46 3.41
C TYR A 217 -15.07 6.36 4.29
N LYS A 218 -16.36 6.10 4.07
CA LYS A 218 -17.08 5.04 4.77
C LYS A 218 -16.42 3.68 4.52
N GLY A 219 -16.07 3.02 5.62
CA GLY A 219 -15.45 1.71 5.60
C GLY A 219 -13.92 1.70 5.74
N LEU A 220 -13.28 2.87 5.79
CA LEU A 220 -11.86 2.97 6.11
C LEU A 220 -11.56 2.38 7.50
N HIS A 221 -10.52 1.55 7.58
CA HIS A 221 -10.13 0.82 8.78
C HIS A 221 -8.88 1.41 9.43
N MET A 222 -8.96 1.67 10.74
CA MET A 222 -7.91 2.38 11.46
C MET A 222 -7.58 1.70 12.79
N GLY A 223 -6.33 1.82 13.22
CA GLY A 223 -5.86 1.44 14.54
C GLY A 223 -5.98 2.60 15.51
N VAL A 224 -6.30 2.31 16.78
CA VAL A 224 -6.30 3.29 17.87
C VAL A 224 -5.11 3.02 18.77
N TYR A 225 -4.35 4.06 19.08
CA TYR A 225 -3.12 3.97 19.85
C TYR A 225 -3.14 4.96 21.01
N THR A 226 -2.58 4.52 22.14
CA THR A 226 -2.12 5.43 23.19
C THR A 226 -0.68 5.80 22.91
N VAL A 227 -0.31 7.05 23.16
CA VAL A 227 1.07 7.55 23.02
C VAL A 227 1.66 7.71 24.41
N LYS A 228 2.87 7.17 24.61
CA LYS A 228 3.66 7.39 25.83
C LYS A 228 5.07 7.80 25.46
N THR A 229 5.66 8.73 26.19
CA THR A 229 7.06 9.08 26.02
C THR A 229 7.93 8.17 26.89
N VAL A 230 8.82 7.42 26.25
CA VAL A 230 9.82 6.55 26.91
C VAL A 230 11.21 7.02 26.50
N ALA A 231 12.00 7.47 27.47
CA ALA A 231 13.35 8.00 27.22
C ALA A 231 13.42 9.08 26.12
N GLY A 232 12.43 9.98 26.11
CA GLY A 232 12.33 11.07 25.12
C GLY A 232 11.86 10.64 23.72
N LYS A 233 11.48 9.36 23.53
CA LYS A 233 10.91 8.85 22.28
C LYS A 233 9.45 8.48 22.47
N GLU A 234 8.62 8.78 21.48
CA GLU A 234 7.23 8.33 21.47
C GLU A 234 7.15 6.81 21.25
N ALA A 235 6.45 6.13 22.15
CA ALA A 235 6.07 4.74 22.05
C ALA A 235 4.55 4.66 21.90
N LYS A 236 4.09 4.06 20.79
CA LYS A 236 2.66 3.82 20.52
C LYS A 236 2.27 2.41 20.95
N LYS A 237 1.19 2.28 21.70
CA LYS A 237 0.56 0.99 22.00
C LYS A 237 -0.82 0.93 21.37
N GLN A 238 -1.04 -0.01 20.46
CA GLN A 238 -2.37 -0.24 19.89
C GLN A 238 -3.31 -0.78 20.97
N ILE A 239 -4.45 -0.13 21.14
CA ILE A 239 -5.50 -0.50 22.11
C ILE A 239 -6.82 -0.88 21.45
N GLY A 240 -6.97 -0.66 20.14
CA GLY A 240 -8.19 -1.03 19.43
C GLY A 240 -8.15 -0.79 17.94
N LYS A 241 -9.32 -0.95 17.32
CA LYS A 241 -9.55 -0.71 15.89
C LYS A 241 -10.89 -0.03 15.67
N LEU A 242 -10.92 0.91 14.73
CA LEU A 242 -12.10 1.64 14.28
C LEU A 242 -12.41 1.31 12.81
N LYS A 243 -13.66 1.55 12.44
CA LYS A 243 -14.12 1.64 11.06
C LYS A 243 -14.97 2.89 10.91
N ILE A 244 -14.72 3.72 9.90
CA ILE A 244 -15.59 4.86 9.61
C ILE A 244 -16.96 4.35 9.19
N GLU A 245 -18.01 4.71 9.93
CA GLU A 245 -19.41 4.41 9.59
C GLU A 245 -20.02 5.53 8.73
N GLU A 246 -19.64 6.78 9.02
CA GLU A 246 -20.13 7.97 8.36
C GLU A 246 -19.07 9.07 8.37
N VAL A 247 -18.90 9.78 7.25
CA VAL A 247 -18.09 10.99 7.15
C VAL A 247 -19.05 12.18 7.29
N GLN A 248 -18.85 13.00 8.31
CA GLN A 248 -19.77 14.06 8.73
C GLN A 248 -19.21 15.46 8.45
N GLY A 249 -18.67 15.65 7.25
CA GLY A 249 -18.10 16.92 6.81
C GLY A 249 -16.66 16.79 6.34
N ASP A 250 -15.98 17.93 6.28
CA ASP A 250 -14.63 18.03 5.73
C ASP A 250 -13.56 17.57 6.71
N ASP A 251 -13.84 17.64 8.01
CA ASP A 251 -12.89 17.44 9.11
C ASP A 251 -13.35 16.43 10.18
N ILE A 252 -14.59 15.91 10.12
CA ILE A 252 -15.13 15.02 11.15
C ILE A 252 -15.71 13.73 10.55
N SER A 253 -15.49 12.61 11.25
CA SER A 253 -16.15 11.33 10.96
C SER A 253 -16.64 10.61 12.22
N LEU A 254 -17.77 9.91 12.09
CA LEU A 254 -18.27 8.97 13.08
C LEU A 254 -17.69 7.57 12.82
N CYS A 255 -17.04 7.03 13.83
CA CYS A 255 -16.39 5.73 13.76
C CYS A 255 -17.03 4.71 14.68
N LYS A 256 -17.18 3.47 14.19
CA LYS A 256 -17.54 2.31 15.00
C LYS A 256 -16.30 1.59 15.52
N VAL A 257 -16.30 1.31 16.82
CA VAL A 257 -15.28 0.49 17.48
C VAL A 257 -15.45 -0.97 17.08
N GLN A 258 -14.48 -1.49 16.33
CA GLN A 258 -14.42 -2.89 15.90
C GLN A 258 -13.81 -3.80 16.99
N SER A 259 -12.82 -3.28 17.72
CA SER A 259 -12.16 -3.99 18.82
C SER A 259 -11.55 -2.99 19.82
N GLY A 260 -11.30 -3.43 21.06
CA GLY A 260 -10.65 -2.59 22.07
C GLY A 260 -11.59 -1.68 22.87
N GLY A 261 -12.91 -1.84 22.79
CA GLY A 261 -13.86 -0.90 23.39
C GLY A 261 -13.72 -0.67 24.90
N ARG A 262 -13.20 -1.63 25.67
CA ARG A 262 -12.89 -1.42 27.11
C ARG A 262 -11.69 -0.51 27.30
N ASP A 263 -10.62 -0.80 26.58
CA ASP A 263 -9.35 -0.06 26.67
C ASP A 263 -9.53 1.36 26.14
N ILE A 264 -10.27 1.53 25.04
CA ILE A 264 -10.64 2.84 24.49
C ILE A 264 -11.49 3.63 25.49
N LYS A 265 -12.52 3.01 26.10
CA LYS A 265 -13.33 3.69 27.11
C LYS A 265 -12.49 4.14 28.30
N SER A 266 -11.65 3.24 28.81
CA SER A 266 -10.77 3.53 29.95
C SER A 266 -9.82 4.68 29.64
N ALA A 267 -9.24 4.71 28.43
CA ALA A 267 -8.36 5.79 28.01
C ALA A 267 -9.09 7.13 27.88
N LEU A 268 -10.31 7.14 27.30
CA LEU A 268 -11.15 8.35 27.22
C LEU A 268 -11.56 8.85 28.62
N ASP A 269 -12.00 7.94 29.50
CA ASP A 269 -12.41 8.28 30.87
C ASP A 269 -11.23 8.84 31.69
N ASN A 270 -9.99 8.40 31.40
CA ASN A 270 -8.76 8.93 32.01
C ASN A 270 -8.27 10.25 31.38
N GLY A 271 -8.89 10.70 30.28
CA GLY A 271 -8.44 11.88 29.52
C GLY A 271 -7.17 11.65 28.70
N ASP A 272 -6.82 10.40 28.39
CA ASP A 272 -5.66 10.08 27.56
C ASP A 272 -5.88 10.55 26.11
N THR A 273 -4.84 11.10 25.48
CA THR A 273 -4.86 11.38 24.04
C THR A 273 -4.80 10.08 23.24
N LEU A 274 -5.80 9.86 22.41
CA LEU A 274 -5.88 8.71 21.51
C LEU A 274 -5.59 9.13 20.08
N VAL A 275 -4.50 8.61 19.53
CA VAL A 275 -4.11 8.82 18.13
C VAL A 275 -4.56 7.65 17.27
N ILE A 276 -4.84 7.94 16.01
CA ILE A 276 -5.40 7.02 15.05
C ILE A 276 -4.51 7.00 13.82
N GLU A 277 -4.29 5.81 13.25
CA GLU A 277 -3.60 5.64 11.97
C GLU A 277 -4.34 4.62 11.10
N THR A 278 -4.38 4.84 9.78
CA THR A 278 -4.87 3.84 8.83
C THR A 278 -4.04 2.57 8.87
N THR A 279 -4.67 1.43 8.61
CA THR A 279 -4.04 0.10 8.80
C THR A 279 -3.97 -0.75 7.53
N ASP A 280 -4.53 -0.24 6.45
CA ASP A 280 -4.54 -0.79 5.10
C ASP A 280 -3.22 -0.60 4.36
#